data_AF-A0A2T6E0D7-F1
#
_entry.id   AF-A0A2T6E0D7-F1
#
_cell.length_a   1.000
_cell.length_b   1.000
_cell.length_c   1.000
_cell.angle_alpha   90.00
_cell.angle_beta   90.00
_cell.angle_gamma   90.00
#
_symmetry.space_group_name_H-M   'P 1'
#
loop_
_entity.id
_entity.type
_entity.pdbx_description
1 polymer ?
#
loop_
_entity_poly.entity_id
_entity_poly.type
_entity_poly.pdbx_seq_one_letter_code
_entity_poly.pdbx_strand_id
1 'polypeptide(L)'
;MKLLPILIPTLLVAGGSALVVMQHLKTVELERRAEGGAFDDPVLQQLRLEHQRLASTALSDDALVKLKTSEAEAARLRSDVLELWSRLETKGRASPEALKPEAGWQNKGSADPRSAIETAVWAGLQGDVDTLAKLLTFDPTGRARAEAFFRDLPPKLQSEYGDAEHVFATLTAARIPLGTKSINVAREVGNSADSVTLSVLLDRGNGPPRPADFTFRRSGDSWKLVVPDNIVASYEGRLKTGR
;
A
#
# COMPACT_ATOMS: atom_id res chain seq x y z
N MET A 1 71.62 -2.94 -14.37
CA MET A 1 70.55 -3.95 -14.60
C MET A 1 69.28 -3.44 -13.94
N LYS A 2 68.15 -3.51 -14.65
CA LYS A 2 66.84 -2.92 -14.32
C LYS A 2 66.26 -3.44 -12.99
N LEU A 3 65.68 -2.57 -12.15
CA LEU A 3 64.24 -2.48 -11.83
C LEU A 3 63.98 -1.61 -10.56
N LEU A 4 62.94 -0.78 -10.66
CA LEU A 4 62.28 0.05 -9.64
C LEU A 4 61.08 -0.75 -9.05
N PRO A 5 60.21 -0.18 -8.18
CA PRO A 5 60.23 -0.07 -6.71
C PRO A 5 59.08 -0.86 -6.01
N ILE A 6 59.14 -1.07 -4.68
CA ILE A 6 57.92 -1.32 -3.86
C ILE A 6 58.00 -0.54 -2.54
N LEU A 7 56.87 0.07 -2.20
CA LEU A 7 56.55 1.02 -1.13
C LEU A 7 56.82 0.56 0.33
N ILE A 8 57.19 1.54 1.14
CA ILE A 8 57.00 1.71 2.61
C ILE A 8 55.52 2.15 2.84
N PRO A 9 54.77 1.86 3.95
CA PRO A 9 55.22 2.02 5.34
C PRO A 9 54.76 1.02 6.43
N THR A 10 55.66 0.89 7.40
CA THR A 10 55.47 0.96 8.86
C THR A 10 54.16 1.59 9.38
N LEU A 11 53.46 0.91 10.30
CA LEU A 11 52.88 1.58 11.46
C LEU A 11 52.86 0.69 12.71
N LEU A 12 53.42 1.27 13.76
CA LEU A 12 53.58 0.84 15.14
C LEU A 12 52.23 0.93 15.88
N VAL A 13 51.85 -0.10 16.66
CA VAL A 13 50.90 0.07 17.78
C VAL A 13 51.51 -0.51 19.04
N ALA A 14 52.12 0.38 19.82
CA ALA A 14 52.41 0.19 21.23
C ALA A 14 51.12 0.47 22.05
N GLY A 15 50.86 -0.32 23.09
CA GLY A 15 49.82 0.00 24.08
C GLY A 15 49.00 -1.16 24.65
N GLY A 16 49.59 -2.33 24.89
CA GLY A 16 48.87 -3.51 25.41
C GLY A 16 48.95 -3.77 26.92
N SER A 17 49.62 -2.92 27.71
CA SER A 17 49.99 -3.28 29.10
C SER A 17 49.19 -2.58 30.21
N ALA A 18 48.29 -1.64 29.91
CA ALA A 18 47.47 -0.98 30.93
C ALA A 18 46.16 -1.73 31.27
N LEU A 19 45.65 -2.56 30.36
CA LEU A 19 44.33 -3.20 30.49
C LEU A 19 44.33 -4.46 31.37
N VAL A 20 45.45 -5.18 31.43
CA VAL A 20 45.55 -6.46 32.18
C VAL A 20 45.74 -6.22 33.68
N VAL A 21 46.46 -5.16 34.07
CA VAL A 21 46.65 -4.81 35.50
C VAL A 21 45.34 -4.32 36.13
N MET A 22 44.47 -3.67 35.35
CA MET A 22 43.18 -3.17 35.84
C MET A 22 42.13 -4.29 35.99
N GLN A 23 42.27 -5.40 35.24
CA GLN A 23 41.41 -6.58 35.41
C GLN A 23 41.75 -7.38 36.66
N HIS A 24 43.03 -7.49 37.05
CA HIS A 24 43.42 -8.31 38.19
C HIS A 24 43.11 -7.67 39.55
N LEU A 25 43.14 -6.33 39.64
CA LEU A 25 42.74 -5.61 40.86
C LEU A 25 41.22 -5.67 41.10
N LYS A 26 40.40 -5.73 40.04
CA LYS A 26 38.95 -5.91 40.16
C LYS A 26 38.55 -7.29 40.68
N THR A 27 39.29 -8.35 40.34
CA THR A 27 38.98 -9.71 40.83
C THR A 27 39.26 -9.86 42.33
N VAL A 28 40.35 -9.29 42.83
CA VAL A 28 40.68 -9.38 44.28
C VAL A 28 39.70 -8.55 45.13
N GLU A 29 39.18 -7.45 44.60
CA GLU A 29 38.19 -6.62 45.30
C GLU A 29 36.76 -7.19 45.21
N LEU A 30 36.49 -8.09 44.27
CA LEU A 30 35.25 -8.86 44.20
C LEU A 30 35.28 -10.08 45.14
N GLU A 31 36.43 -10.74 45.32
CA GLU A 31 36.58 -11.83 46.30
C GLU A 31 36.48 -11.30 47.74
N ARG A 32 37.06 -10.14 48.05
CA ARG A 32 36.86 -9.47 49.36
C ARG A 32 35.43 -9.02 49.63
N ARG A 33 34.61 -8.83 48.59
CA ARG A 33 33.17 -8.51 48.71
C ARG A 33 32.28 -9.76 48.74
N ALA A 34 32.72 -10.89 48.21
CA ALA A 34 32.00 -12.15 48.25
C ALA A 34 32.07 -12.83 49.63
N GLU A 35 33.11 -12.56 50.42
CA GLU A 35 33.24 -13.08 51.80
C GLU A 35 32.54 -12.22 52.86
N GLY A 36 32.00 -11.05 52.49
CA GLY A 36 31.40 -10.10 53.41
C GLY A 36 30.01 -9.64 52.99
N GLY A 37 29.00 -10.48 53.21
CA GLY A 37 27.60 -10.07 53.22
C GLY A 37 26.77 -10.72 52.11
N ALA A 38 25.90 -11.64 52.51
CA ALA A 38 24.70 -11.96 51.78
C ALA A 38 23.89 -10.66 51.62
N PHE A 39 24.06 -9.97 50.49
CA PHE A 39 23.35 -8.74 50.21
C PHE A 39 21.93 -9.09 49.73
N ASP A 40 20.97 -8.90 50.65
CA ASP A 40 19.59 -8.52 50.35
C ASP A 40 19.61 -7.15 49.64
N ASP A 41 20.12 -7.10 48.40
CA ASP A 41 20.05 -5.89 47.59
C ASP A 41 18.67 -5.83 46.91
N PRO A 42 17.78 -4.93 47.36
CA PRO A 42 16.43 -4.81 46.78
C PRO A 42 16.48 -4.44 45.30
N VAL A 43 17.55 -3.79 44.84
CA VAL A 43 17.74 -3.44 43.43
C VAL A 43 18.03 -4.67 42.60
N LEU A 44 18.86 -5.61 43.09
CA LEU A 44 19.12 -6.88 42.40
C LEU A 44 17.88 -7.79 42.38
N GLN A 45 17.08 -7.78 43.45
CA GLN A 45 15.79 -8.47 43.48
C GLN A 45 14.81 -7.88 42.46
N GLN A 46 14.70 -6.55 42.42
CA GLN A 46 13.85 -5.85 41.46
C GLN A 46 14.30 -6.10 40.02
N LEU A 47 15.60 -6.08 39.75
CA LEU A 47 16.15 -6.35 38.42
C LEU A 47 15.89 -7.80 37.98
N ARG A 48 15.97 -8.77 38.91
CA ARG A 48 15.62 -10.18 38.63
C ARG A 48 14.13 -10.34 38.31
N LEU A 49 13.26 -9.67 39.07
CA LEU A 49 11.83 -9.69 38.83
C LEU A 49 11.48 -9.02 37.49
N GLU A 50 12.10 -7.90 37.14
CA GLU A 50 11.92 -7.27 35.83
C GLU A 50 12.47 -8.13 34.69
N HIS A 51 13.63 -8.75 34.86
CA HIS A 51 14.19 -9.65 33.86
C HIS A 51 13.30 -10.90 33.66
N GLN A 52 12.75 -11.45 34.74
CA GLN A 52 11.75 -12.53 34.66
C GLN A 52 10.47 -12.07 33.97
N ARG A 53 10.00 -10.86 34.28
CA ARG A 53 8.82 -10.26 33.62
C ARG A 53 9.06 -10.09 32.12
N LEU A 54 10.20 -9.52 31.73
CA LEU A 54 10.57 -9.30 30.33
C LEU A 54 10.74 -10.63 29.58
N ALA A 55 11.37 -11.63 30.21
CA ALA A 55 11.48 -12.98 29.67
C ALA A 55 10.12 -13.67 29.50
N SER A 56 9.15 -13.39 30.38
CA SER A 56 7.78 -13.92 30.26
C SER A 56 6.93 -13.23 29.17
N THR A 57 7.31 -12.00 28.77
CA THR A 57 6.67 -11.25 27.68
C THR A 57 7.39 -11.38 26.34
N ALA A 58 8.62 -11.88 26.32
CA ALA A 58 9.35 -12.15 25.10
C ALA A 58 8.64 -13.28 24.32
N LEU A 59 8.42 -13.06 23.03
CA LEU A 59 7.98 -14.13 22.13
C LEU A 59 8.94 -15.31 22.29
N SER A 60 8.42 -16.48 22.64
CA SER A 60 9.22 -17.71 22.76
C SER A 60 10.05 -17.93 21.49
N ASP A 61 11.23 -18.53 21.63
CA ASP A 61 12.10 -18.83 20.48
C ASP A 61 11.37 -19.62 19.37
N ASP A 62 10.44 -20.50 19.74
CA ASP A 62 9.56 -21.21 18.80
C ASP A 62 8.63 -20.27 18.01
N ALA A 63 8.07 -19.25 18.67
CA ALA A 63 7.25 -18.24 18.02
C ALA A 63 8.07 -17.33 17.08
N LEU A 64 9.31 -17.01 17.44
CA LEU A 64 10.23 -16.25 16.59
C LEU A 64 10.65 -17.05 15.35
N VAL A 65 10.91 -18.35 15.51
CA VAL A 65 11.20 -19.26 14.39
C VAL A 65 9.99 -19.36 13.47
N LYS A 66 8.79 -19.58 14.02
CA LYS A 66 7.54 -19.62 13.23
C LYS A 66 7.28 -18.32 12.48
N LEU A 67 7.51 -17.16 13.10
CA LEU A 67 7.36 -15.87 12.44
C LEU A 67 8.34 -15.72 11.27
N LYS A 68 9.64 -16.01 11.48
CA LYS A 68 10.65 -15.96 10.42
C LYS A 68 10.33 -16.91 9.26
N THR A 69 9.85 -18.12 9.55
CA THR A 69 9.42 -19.07 8.53
C THR A 69 8.21 -18.54 7.76
N SER A 70 7.21 -17.98 8.44
CA SER A 70 6.05 -17.38 7.77
C SER A 70 6.42 -16.17 6.90
N GLU A 71 7.39 -15.36 7.31
CA GLU A 71 7.91 -14.25 6.50
C GLU A 71 8.67 -14.73 5.28
N ALA A 72 9.47 -15.80 5.40
CA ALA A 72 10.17 -16.42 4.28
C ALA A 72 9.20 -17.04 3.27
N GLU A 73 8.13 -17.69 3.74
CA GLU A 73 7.06 -18.21 2.89
C GLU A 73 6.29 -17.08 2.20
N ALA A 74 5.97 -16.00 2.91
CA ALA A 74 5.34 -14.83 2.32
C ALA A 74 6.22 -14.17 1.25
N ALA A 75 7.55 -14.12 1.46
CA ALA A 75 8.49 -13.62 0.47
C ALA A 75 8.55 -14.51 -0.79
N ARG A 76 8.55 -15.84 -0.61
CA ARG A 76 8.48 -16.80 -1.72
C ARG A 76 7.19 -16.67 -2.52
N LEU A 77 6.04 -16.68 -1.85
CA LEU A 77 4.75 -16.56 -2.52
C LEU A 77 4.63 -15.24 -3.29
N ARG A 78 5.21 -14.14 -2.78
CA ARG A 78 5.30 -12.87 -3.53
C ARG A 78 6.13 -13.01 -4.80
N SER A 79 7.28 -13.69 -4.73
CA SER A 79 8.13 -13.95 -5.90
C SER A 79 7.39 -14.80 -6.94
N ASP A 80 6.70 -15.87 -6.50
CA ASP A 80 5.97 -16.77 -7.40
C ASP A 80 4.81 -16.05 -8.07
N VAL A 81 4.09 -15.20 -7.33
CA VAL A 81 3.03 -14.36 -7.89
C VAL A 81 3.61 -13.41 -8.94
N LEU A 82 4.76 -12.77 -8.69
CA LEU A 82 5.43 -11.91 -9.67
C LEU A 82 5.87 -12.68 -10.92
N GLU A 83 6.39 -13.90 -10.75
CA GLU A 83 6.78 -14.76 -11.87
C GLU A 83 5.55 -15.17 -12.70
N LEU A 84 4.46 -15.58 -12.04
CA LEU A 84 3.20 -15.90 -12.69
C LEU A 84 2.63 -14.69 -13.44
N TRP A 85 2.71 -13.50 -12.86
CA TRP A 85 2.34 -12.26 -13.54
C TRP A 85 3.20 -12.00 -14.77
N SER A 86 4.52 -12.12 -14.69
CA SER A 86 5.41 -11.96 -15.85
C SER A 86 5.12 -12.99 -16.95
N ARG A 87 4.79 -14.23 -16.56
CA ARG A 87 4.40 -15.30 -17.49
C ARG A 87 3.03 -15.06 -18.12
N LEU A 88 2.13 -14.36 -17.43
CA LEU A 88 0.85 -13.92 -17.97
C LEU A 88 1.01 -12.71 -18.90
N GLU A 89 1.87 -11.75 -18.57
CA GLU A 89 2.23 -10.59 -19.42
C GLU A 89 2.87 -11.02 -20.75
N THR A 90 3.74 -12.03 -20.71
CA THR A 90 4.36 -12.59 -21.92
C THR A 90 3.38 -13.37 -22.80
N LYS A 91 2.29 -13.92 -22.22
CA LYS A 91 1.25 -14.64 -22.97
C LYS A 91 0.11 -13.75 -23.46
N GLY A 92 -0.18 -12.65 -22.77
CA GLY A 92 -1.16 -11.64 -23.18
C GLY A 92 -0.45 -10.33 -23.46
N ARG A 93 0.01 -10.13 -24.69
CA ARG A 93 0.74 -8.92 -25.10
C ARG A 93 -0.14 -7.67 -24.92
N ALA A 94 -0.09 -7.10 -23.72
CA ALA A 94 -0.48 -5.74 -23.40
C ALA A 94 0.50 -4.78 -24.08
N SER A 95 0.00 -3.62 -24.51
CA SER A 95 0.86 -2.54 -25.01
C SER A 95 1.86 -2.14 -23.92
N PRO A 96 3.14 -1.90 -24.23
CA PRO A 96 4.20 -1.60 -23.27
C PRO A 96 4.14 -0.13 -22.82
N GLU A 97 2.95 0.38 -22.50
CA GLU A 97 2.81 1.74 -22.01
C GLU A 97 3.25 1.76 -20.55
N ALA A 98 4.44 2.30 -20.29
CA ALA A 98 5.01 2.38 -18.95
C ALA A 98 3.99 2.99 -17.96
N LEU A 99 4.01 2.51 -16.72
CA LEU A 99 3.22 3.05 -15.60
C LEU A 99 3.25 4.59 -15.62
N LYS A 100 2.09 5.22 -15.90
CA LYS A 100 2.02 6.68 -16.05
C LYS A 100 2.05 7.33 -14.65
N PRO A 101 3.07 8.13 -14.32
CA PRO A 101 3.17 8.77 -13.00
C PRO A 101 2.07 9.80 -12.82
N GLU A 102 1.64 10.02 -11.57
CA GLU A 102 0.58 10.96 -11.14
C GLU A 102 0.66 12.37 -11.78
N ALA A 103 1.86 12.91 -11.98
CA ALA A 103 2.06 14.22 -12.62
C ALA A 103 1.71 14.25 -14.12
N GLY A 104 1.56 13.09 -14.77
CA GLY A 104 1.29 12.99 -16.21
C GLY A 104 -0.19 13.00 -16.59
N TRP A 105 -1.10 13.01 -15.61
CA TRP A 105 -2.53 12.80 -15.82
C TRP A 105 -3.20 14.06 -16.31
N GLN A 106 -4.01 13.95 -17.36
CA GLN A 106 -4.66 15.09 -17.99
C GLN A 106 -6.13 14.79 -18.27
N ASN A 107 -6.92 15.85 -18.38
CA ASN A 107 -8.24 15.74 -18.98
C ASN A 107 -8.09 15.44 -20.48
N LYS A 108 -8.35 14.19 -20.86
CA LYS A 108 -8.36 13.71 -22.26
C LYS A 108 -9.78 13.59 -22.83
N GLY A 109 -10.80 13.91 -22.02
CA GLY A 109 -12.21 13.70 -22.34
C GLY A 109 -12.62 12.22 -22.29
N SER A 110 -13.69 11.90 -23.01
CA SER A 110 -14.39 10.60 -22.93
C SER A 110 -14.64 9.96 -24.30
N ALA A 111 -13.90 10.36 -25.34
CA ALA A 111 -14.11 9.86 -26.70
C ALA A 111 -13.80 8.36 -26.85
N ASP A 112 -12.91 7.83 -26.01
CA ASP A 112 -12.56 6.41 -25.92
C ASP A 112 -12.38 5.98 -24.45
N PRO A 113 -12.43 4.66 -24.14
CA PRO A 113 -12.32 4.17 -22.78
C PRO A 113 -11.02 4.57 -22.06
N ARG A 114 -9.87 4.61 -22.76
CA ARG A 114 -8.58 4.96 -22.16
C ARG A 114 -8.55 6.45 -21.77
N SER A 115 -9.02 7.31 -22.67
CA SER A 115 -9.17 8.74 -22.37
C SER A 115 -10.14 8.98 -21.21
N ALA A 116 -11.23 8.21 -21.14
CA ALA A 116 -12.22 8.32 -20.07
C ALA A 116 -11.64 7.96 -18.70
N ILE A 117 -10.86 6.87 -18.57
CA ILE A 117 -10.23 6.52 -17.29
C ILE A 117 -9.16 7.54 -16.88
N GLU A 118 -8.36 8.04 -17.84
CA GLU A 118 -7.36 9.08 -17.54
C GLU A 118 -8.05 10.35 -17.00
N THR A 119 -9.11 10.80 -17.67
CA THR A 119 -9.88 11.97 -17.25
C THR A 119 -10.56 11.74 -15.90
N ALA A 120 -11.10 10.54 -15.63
CA ALA A 120 -11.77 10.23 -14.36
C ALA A 120 -10.80 10.32 -13.18
N VAL A 121 -9.59 9.78 -13.32
CA VAL A 121 -8.58 9.86 -12.25
C VAL A 121 -8.01 11.26 -12.14
N TRP A 122 -7.75 11.95 -13.27
CA TRP A 122 -7.36 13.36 -13.23
C TRP A 122 -8.39 14.20 -12.47
N ALA A 123 -9.68 14.03 -12.77
CA ALA A 123 -10.78 14.73 -12.09
C ALA A 123 -10.83 14.39 -10.60
N GLY A 124 -10.67 13.11 -10.24
CA GLY A 124 -10.56 12.68 -8.85
C GLY A 124 -9.39 13.32 -8.09
N LEU A 125 -8.21 13.41 -8.72
CA LEU A 125 -7.02 14.04 -8.13
C LEU A 125 -7.17 15.56 -7.96
N GLN A 126 -7.85 16.23 -8.89
CA GLN A 126 -8.11 17.67 -8.82
C GLN A 126 -9.32 18.02 -7.94
N GLY A 127 -10.11 17.02 -7.51
CA GLY A 127 -11.40 17.26 -6.85
C GLY A 127 -12.45 17.86 -7.79
N ASP A 128 -12.30 17.69 -9.10
CA ASP A 128 -13.26 18.13 -10.12
C ASP A 128 -14.44 17.15 -10.18
N VAL A 129 -15.36 17.31 -9.22
CA VAL A 129 -16.55 16.47 -9.06
C VAL A 129 -17.46 16.55 -10.28
N ASP A 130 -17.60 17.72 -10.91
CA ASP A 130 -18.49 17.93 -12.05
C ASP A 130 -18.02 17.15 -13.28
N THR A 131 -16.72 17.19 -13.56
CA THR A 131 -16.13 16.38 -14.64
C THR A 131 -16.28 14.90 -14.33
N LEU A 132 -16.01 14.48 -13.09
CA LEU A 132 -16.15 13.08 -12.70
C LEU A 132 -17.61 12.61 -12.82
N ALA A 133 -18.59 13.39 -12.36
CA ALA A 133 -20.02 13.06 -12.46
C ALA A 133 -20.46 12.84 -13.91
N LYS A 134 -19.99 13.67 -14.85
CA LYS A 134 -20.29 13.52 -16.28
C LYS A 134 -19.74 12.20 -16.87
N LEU A 135 -18.64 11.70 -16.32
CA LEU A 135 -18.00 10.44 -16.70
C LEU A 135 -18.65 9.22 -16.07
N LEU A 136 -19.48 9.37 -15.03
CA LEU A 136 -20.15 8.24 -14.40
C LEU A 136 -21.44 7.86 -15.11
N THR A 137 -21.72 6.56 -15.11
CA THR A 137 -23.02 6.00 -15.41
C THR A 137 -23.28 4.83 -14.46
N PHE A 138 -24.53 4.42 -14.31
CA PHE A 138 -24.90 3.27 -13.51
C PHE A 138 -25.35 2.14 -14.40
N ASP A 139 -25.12 0.90 -13.97
CA ASP A 139 -25.87 -0.22 -14.53
C ASP A 139 -27.38 -0.06 -14.22
N PRO A 140 -28.29 -0.75 -14.92
CA PRO A 140 -29.74 -0.55 -14.73
C PRO A 140 -30.21 -0.74 -13.28
N THR A 141 -29.64 -1.71 -12.56
CA THR A 141 -29.98 -2.01 -11.17
C THR A 141 -29.39 -0.95 -10.23
N GLY A 142 -28.12 -0.60 -10.44
CA GLY A 142 -27.42 0.43 -9.69
C GLY A 142 -28.04 1.81 -9.88
N ARG A 143 -28.64 2.11 -11.05
CA ARG A 143 -29.32 3.39 -11.31
C ARG A 143 -30.51 3.59 -10.37
N ALA A 144 -31.42 2.63 -10.34
CA ALA A 144 -32.61 2.72 -9.50
C ALA A 144 -32.24 2.86 -8.02
N ARG A 145 -31.18 2.17 -7.58
CA ARG A 145 -30.66 2.27 -6.21
C ARG A 145 -30.00 3.62 -5.94
N ALA A 146 -29.18 4.14 -6.85
CA ALA A 146 -28.53 5.45 -6.70
C ALA A 146 -29.56 6.60 -6.65
N GLU A 147 -30.61 6.53 -7.46
CA GLU A 147 -31.72 7.49 -7.43
C GLU A 147 -32.56 7.39 -6.15
N ALA A 148 -32.79 6.17 -5.63
CA ALA A 148 -33.40 5.98 -4.33
C ALA A 148 -32.54 6.58 -3.21
N PHE A 149 -31.24 6.30 -3.23
CA PHE A 149 -30.28 6.86 -2.28
C PHE A 149 -30.27 8.40 -2.30
N PHE A 150 -30.25 9.01 -3.50
CA PHE A 150 -30.30 10.46 -3.65
C PHE A 150 -31.59 11.06 -3.06
N ARG A 151 -32.75 10.44 -3.33
CA ARG A 151 -34.05 10.88 -2.78
C ARG A 151 -34.15 10.75 -1.27
N ASP A 152 -33.42 9.82 -0.67
CA ASP A 152 -33.37 9.64 0.78
C ASP A 152 -32.48 10.68 1.49
N LEU A 153 -31.71 11.49 0.74
CA LEU A 153 -30.90 12.56 1.31
C LEU A 153 -31.79 13.71 1.83
N PRO A 154 -31.35 14.46 2.86
CA PRO A 154 -32.01 15.71 3.27
C PRO A 154 -32.16 16.69 2.11
N PRO A 155 -33.24 17.50 2.03
CA PRO A 155 -33.47 18.44 0.93
C PRO A 155 -32.31 19.40 0.66
N LYS A 156 -31.59 19.80 1.72
CA LYS A 156 -30.38 20.62 1.60
C LYS A 156 -29.30 19.92 0.77
N LEU A 157 -29.05 18.64 1.03
CA LEU A 157 -28.05 17.86 0.28
C LEU A 157 -28.54 17.52 -1.13
N GLN A 158 -29.83 17.26 -1.31
CA GLN A 158 -30.39 17.09 -2.66
C GLN A 158 -30.16 18.34 -3.51
N SER A 159 -30.39 19.53 -2.94
CA SER A 159 -30.15 20.80 -3.63
C SER A 159 -28.66 21.08 -3.86
N GLU A 160 -27.78 20.62 -2.97
CA GLU A 160 -26.34 20.84 -3.06
C GLU A 160 -25.71 19.96 -4.15
N TYR A 161 -26.10 18.69 -4.23
CA TYR A 161 -25.56 17.75 -5.22
C TYR A 161 -26.32 17.77 -6.56
N GLY A 162 -27.60 18.11 -6.57
CA GLY A 162 -28.42 18.17 -7.79
C GLY A 162 -28.90 16.82 -8.30
N ASP A 163 -28.04 15.80 -8.34
CA ASP A 163 -28.38 14.45 -8.80
C ASP A 163 -27.57 13.33 -8.13
N ALA A 164 -27.90 12.08 -8.46
CA ALA A 164 -27.22 10.90 -7.94
C ALA A 164 -25.78 10.79 -8.45
N GLU A 165 -25.52 11.11 -9.72
CA GLU A 165 -24.18 11.11 -10.30
C GLU A 165 -23.18 11.99 -9.53
N HIS A 166 -23.56 13.20 -9.09
CA HIS A 166 -22.69 14.11 -8.32
C HIS A 166 -22.40 13.61 -6.90
N VAL A 167 -23.40 13.00 -6.25
CA VAL A 167 -23.20 12.33 -4.95
C VAL A 167 -22.17 11.21 -5.10
N PHE A 168 -22.36 10.35 -6.10
CA PHE A 168 -21.47 9.22 -6.34
C PHE A 168 -20.11 9.64 -6.86
N ALA A 169 -20.00 10.72 -7.62
CA ALA A 169 -18.74 11.31 -8.02
C ALA A 169 -17.96 11.80 -6.80
N THR A 170 -18.62 12.46 -5.85
CA THR A 170 -17.98 12.91 -4.59
C THR A 170 -17.49 11.72 -3.76
N LEU A 171 -18.35 10.71 -3.57
CA LEU A 171 -18.01 9.49 -2.83
C LEU A 171 -16.89 8.69 -3.52
N THR A 172 -16.85 8.70 -4.85
CA THR A 172 -15.83 8.03 -5.66
C THR A 172 -14.54 8.82 -5.67
N ALA A 173 -14.55 10.15 -5.79
CA ALA A 173 -13.37 11.01 -5.68
C ALA A 173 -12.65 10.81 -4.34
N ALA A 174 -13.41 10.65 -3.25
CA ALA A 174 -12.86 10.32 -1.93
C ALA A 174 -12.20 8.91 -1.85
N ARG A 175 -12.42 8.05 -2.86
CA ARG A 175 -11.95 6.65 -2.91
C ARG A 175 -11.03 6.33 -4.08
N ILE A 176 -10.98 7.15 -5.14
CA ILE A 176 -9.90 7.12 -6.11
C ILE A 176 -8.62 7.32 -5.27
N PRO A 177 -7.72 6.34 -5.20
CA PRO A 177 -6.73 6.35 -4.14
C PRO A 177 -5.82 7.55 -4.36
N LEU A 178 -5.90 8.52 -3.44
CA LEU A 178 -4.99 9.67 -3.24
C LEU A 178 -3.56 9.22 -2.85
N GLY A 179 -3.12 8.08 -3.37
CA GLY A 179 -1.80 7.49 -3.23
C GLY A 179 -1.46 6.57 -4.39
N THR A 180 -2.23 6.59 -5.48
CA THR A 180 -1.89 5.84 -6.70
C THR A 180 -0.79 6.60 -7.42
N LYS A 181 0.45 6.14 -7.27
CA LYS A 181 1.62 6.79 -7.85
C LYS A 181 1.67 6.62 -9.36
N SER A 182 1.08 5.53 -9.85
CA SER A 182 1.00 5.26 -11.27
C SER A 182 -0.07 4.25 -11.64
N ILE A 183 -0.59 4.38 -12.87
CA ILE A 183 -1.55 3.44 -13.47
C ILE A 183 -1.04 2.97 -14.81
N ASN A 184 -1.29 1.70 -15.12
CA ASN A 184 -1.14 1.12 -16.44
C ASN A 184 -2.44 0.42 -16.84
N VAL A 185 -2.95 0.71 -18.04
CA VAL A 185 -4.05 -0.06 -18.63
C VAL A 185 -3.46 -1.34 -19.20
N ALA A 186 -3.47 -2.39 -18.39
CA ALA A 186 -2.84 -3.66 -18.71
C ALA A 186 -3.61 -4.43 -19.78
N ARG A 187 -4.94 -4.30 -19.84
CA ARG A 187 -5.72 -5.08 -20.81
C ARG A 187 -7.09 -4.47 -21.07
N GLU A 188 -7.57 -4.64 -22.30
CA GLU A 188 -9.00 -4.52 -22.64
C GLU A 188 -9.62 -5.92 -22.67
N VAL A 189 -10.70 -6.11 -21.90
CA VAL A 189 -11.41 -7.38 -21.74
C VAL A 189 -12.87 -7.18 -22.13
N GLY A 190 -13.38 -8.07 -23.00
CA GLY A 190 -14.77 -8.05 -23.46
C GLY A 190 -15.07 -6.81 -24.30
N ASN A 191 -14.78 -6.87 -25.60
CA ASN A 191 -15.14 -5.82 -26.55
C ASN A 191 -16.52 -6.12 -27.15
N SER A 192 -17.54 -5.45 -26.63
CA SER A 192 -18.74 -5.16 -27.42
C SER A 192 -18.67 -3.71 -27.90
N ALA A 193 -19.39 -3.35 -28.96
CA ALA A 193 -19.34 -1.99 -29.51
C ALA A 193 -19.69 -0.90 -28.48
N ASP A 194 -20.50 -1.24 -27.47
CA ASP A 194 -21.01 -0.30 -26.48
C ASP A 194 -20.53 -0.58 -25.05
N SER A 195 -19.72 -1.61 -24.82
CA SER A 195 -19.20 -1.94 -23.49
C SER A 195 -17.82 -2.57 -23.57
N VAL A 196 -16.89 -2.04 -22.77
CA VAL A 196 -15.49 -2.45 -22.69
C VAL A 196 -15.08 -2.50 -21.22
N THR A 197 -14.36 -3.54 -20.80
CA THR A 197 -13.73 -3.56 -19.47
C THR A 197 -12.24 -3.31 -19.60
N LEU A 198 -11.75 -2.30 -18.89
CA LEU A 198 -10.32 -2.04 -18.76
C LEU A 198 -9.80 -2.70 -17.49
N SER A 199 -8.83 -3.59 -17.62
CA SER A 199 -8.05 -4.10 -16.50
C SER A 199 -6.85 -3.20 -16.29
N VAL A 200 -6.77 -2.63 -15.10
CA VAL A 200 -5.88 -1.53 -14.77
C VAL A 200 -5.01 -1.92 -13.58
N LEU A 201 -3.69 -1.81 -13.72
CA LEU A 201 -2.77 -2.01 -12.62
C LEU A 201 -2.61 -0.71 -11.82
N LEU A 202 -3.00 -0.77 -10.55
CA LEU A 202 -2.93 0.35 -9.61
C LEU A 202 -1.72 0.17 -8.70
N ASP A 203 -0.70 1.02 -8.84
CA ASP A 203 0.39 1.09 -7.86
C ASP A 203 0.08 2.12 -6.77
N ARG A 204 -0.10 1.65 -5.53
CA ARG A 204 -0.37 2.50 -4.36
C ARG A 204 0.88 2.81 -3.52
N GLY A 205 2.06 2.40 -3.95
CA GLY A 205 3.33 2.57 -3.25
C GLY A 205 3.56 1.67 -2.03
N ASN A 206 2.55 0.91 -1.59
CA ASN A 206 2.60 0.05 -0.40
C ASN A 206 2.46 -1.44 -0.74
N GLY A 207 3.25 -1.92 -1.71
CA GLY A 207 3.25 -3.31 -2.16
C GLY A 207 3.12 -3.42 -3.69
N PRO A 208 2.97 -4.65 -4.22
CA PRO A 208 2.85 -4.85 -5.64
C PRO A 208 1.60 -4.15 -6.20
N PRO A 209 1.66 -3.61 -7.44
CA PRO A 209 0.49 -3.07 -8.12
C PRO A 209 -0.66 -4.09 -8.13
N ARG A 210 -1.88 -3.61 -7.90
CA ARG A 210 -3.07 -4.48 -7.87
C ARG A 210 -3.91 -4.27 -9.12
N PRO A 211 -4.37 -5.33 -9.78
CA PRO A 211 -5.34 -5.19 -10.86
C PRO A 211 -6.67 -4.69 -10.30
N ALA A 212 -7.31 -3.81 -11.04
CA ALA A 212 -8.68 -3.35 -10.85
C ALA A 212 -9.35 -3.30 -12.22
N ASP A 213 -10.56 -3.86 -12.29
CA ASP A 213 -11.33 -3.87 -13.51
C ASP A 213 -12.35 -2.74 -13.48
N PHE A 214 -12.36 -1.93 -14.54
CA PHE A 214 -13.26 -0.81 -14.73
C PHE A 214 -14.07 -1.03 -15.99
N THR A 215 -15.39 -1.18 -15.85
CA THR A 215 -16.28 -1.32 -17.00
C THR A 215 -16.70 0.06 -17.51
N PHE A 216 -16.57 0.27 -18.81
CA PHE A 216 -17.01 1.46 -19.51
C PHE A 216 -18.15 1.10 -20.45
N ARG A 217 -19.15 1.97 -20.51
CA ARG A 217 -20.27 1.85 -21.44
C ARG A 217 -20.38 3.10 -22.30
N ARG A 218 -20.63 2.90 -23.59
CA ARG A 218 -20.87 3.99 -24.53
C ARG A 218 -22.24 4.61 -24.29
N SER A 219 -22.29 5.93 -24.23
CA SER A 219 -23.49 6.74 -24.04
C SER A 219 -23.42 7.92 -25.02
N GLY A 220 -23.99 7.75 -26.21
CA GLY A 220 -23.78 8.68 -27.33
C GLY A 220 -22.32 8.66 -27.78
N ASP A 221 -21.69 9.83 -27.85
CA ASP A 221 -20.28 9.98 -28.25
C ASP A 221 -19.29 9.94 -27.07
N SER A 222 -19.76 9.53 -25.88
CA SER A 222 -18.94 9.47 -24.68
C SER A 222 -18.94 8.09 -24.03
N TRP A 223 -17.75 7.65 -23.62
CA TRP A 223 -17.54 6.49 -22.76
C TRP A 223 -17.66 6.91 -21.32
N LYS A 224 -18.51 6.18 -20.58
CA LYS A 224 -18.77 6.44 -19.18
C LYS A 224 -18.37 5.25 -18.32
N LEU A 225 -17.71 5.54 -17.21
CA LEU A 225 -17.37 4.55 -16.19
C LEU A 225 -18.65 4.07 -15.53
N VAL A 226 -18.88 2.76 -15.58
CA VAL A 226 -20.01 2.10 -14.95
C VAL A 226 -19.72 1.96 -13.46
N VAL A 227 -20.60 2.51 -12.63
CA VAL A 227 -20.67 2.26 -11.20
C VAL A 227 -21.60 1.06 -10.98
N PRO A 228 -21.07 -0.10 -10.58
CA PRO A 228 -21.87 -1.30 -10.40
C PRO A 228 -22.70 -1.27 -9.11
N ASP A 229 -23.81 -2.00 -9.08
CA ASP A 229 -24.75 -2.06 -7.93
C ASP A 229 -24.05 -2.36 -6.59
N ASN A 230 -23.05 -3.23 -6.56
CA ASN A 230 -22.32 -3.56 -5.33
C ASN A 230 -21.55 -2.36 -4.74
N ILE A 231 -21.09 -1.43 -5.58
CA ILE A 231 -20.47 -0.19 -5.13
C ILE A 231 -21.53 0.75 -4.55
N VAL A 232 -22.70 0.83 -5.19
CA VAL A 232 -23.86 1.59 -4.68
C VAL A 232 -24.29 1.06 -3.31
N ALA A 233 -24.50 -0.24 -3.19
CA ALA A 233 -24.86 -0.91 -1.94
C ALA A 233 -23.80 -0.72 -0.83
N SER A 234 -22.51 -0.70 -1.18
CA SER A 234 -21.43 -0.47 -0.22
C SER A 234 -21.55 0.89 0.47
N TYR A 235 -21.93 1.95 -0.25
CA TYR A 235 -22.07 3.28 0.34
C TYR A 235 -23.30 3.36 1.27
N GLU A 236 -24.41 2.76 0.86
CA GLU A 236 -25.62 2.66 1.71
C GLU A 236 -25.32 1.99 3.05
N GLY A 237 -24.59 0.87 3.02
CA GLY A 237 -24.25 0.11 4.22
C GLY A 237 -23.45 0.92 5.24
N ARG A 238 -22.47 1.70 4.78
CA ARG A 238 -21.58 2.47 5.66
C ARG A 238 -22.27 3.65 6.34
N LEU A 239 -23.21 4.30 5.66
CA LEU A 239 -23.98 5.40 6.26
C LEU A 239 -24.98 4.90 7.30
N LYS A 240 -25.47 3.65 7.16
CA LYS A 240 -26.34 3.01 8.16
C LYS A 240 -25.59 2.54 9.40
N THR A 241 -24.31 2.16 9.28
CA THR A 241 -23.48 1.72 10.43
C THR A 241 -22.82 2.88 11.18
N GLY A 242 -22.77 4.08 10.60
CA GLY A 242 -22.22 5.28 11.23
C GLY A 242 -23.23 6.15 11.99
N ARG A 243 -24.46 5.65 12.21
CA ARG A 243 -25.48 6.28 13.07
C ARG A 243 -25.57 5.58 14.42
#